data_AF-G8CLM8-F1
#
_entry.id   AF-G8CLM8-F1
#
_cell.length_a   1.000
_cell.length_b   1.000
_cell.length_c   1.000
_cell.angle_alpha   90.00
_cell.angle_beta   90.00
_cell.angle_gamma   90.00
#
_symmetry.space_group_name_H-M   'P 1'
#
loop_
_entity.id
_entity.type
_entity.pdbx_description
1 polymer ?
#
loop_
_entity_poly.entity_id
_entity_poly.type
_entity_poly.pdbx_seq_one_letter_code
_entity_poly.pdbx_strand_id
1 'polypeptide(L)'
;MAEIEAALPVAVTETPEVAAESDAGAAEAKGPHKLQRQWTFWYDIQSKPKPGAAWGTSLKKGYTFDTVEEFWCLYDQIFRPSKLVGSADFHLFKAGVEPKWEDPECANGGKWTVISSRKPNLDTMWLETCMALIGEQFDESQEICGVVASVRQRQDKLSLWTRTASNEAVQVDIGKKWKEVIDYNDKMVYSFHDDARSQKQSRGGRYTV
;
A
#
# COMPACT_ATOMS: atom_id res chain seq x y z
N MET A 1 32.87 -42.82 60.31
CA MET A 1 31.44 -42.55 60.61
C MET A 1 31.09 -41.25 59.92
N ALA A 2 30.04 -41.30 59.08
CA ALA A 2 29.13 -40.26 58.58
C ALA A 2 29.69 -38.83 58.27
N GLU A 3 29.64 -38.34 57.01
CA GLU A 3 28.51 -37.57 56.41
C GLU A 3 28.52 -36.10 56.96
N ILE A 4 28.29 -34.96 56.29
CA ILE A 4 27.51 -34.56 55.10
C ILE A 4 27.98 -33.15 54.67
N GLU A 5 27.69 -32.83 53.41
CA GLU A 5 27.77 -31.59 52.62
C GLU A 5 27.01 -30.35 53.16
N ALA A 6 27.40 -29.14 52.69
CA ALA A 6 26.53 -28.04 52.22
C ALA A 6 26.90 -26.58 52.62
N ALA A 7 27.16 -25.83 51.55
CA ALA A 7 27.19 -24.40 51.21
C ALA A 7 26.59 -23.26 52.11
N LEU A 8 27.39 -22.16 52.15
CA LEU A 8 27.12 -20.69 51.99
C LEU A 8 26.17 -19.95 52.97
N PRO A 9 26.45 -18.65 53.28
CA PRO A 9 25.86 -17.56 52.48
C PRO A 9 26.70 -16.27 52.29
N VAL A 10 26.13 -15.42 51.44
CA VAL A 10 26.57 -14.19 50.76
C VAL A 10 26.61 -12.96 51.69
N ALA A 11 27.56 -12.04 51.47
CA ALA A 11 27.51 -10.67 51.98
C ALA A 11 27.89 -9.65 50.89
N VAL A 12 26.83 -9.11 50.27
CA VAL A 12 26.59 -7.75 49.75
C VAL A 12 27.81 -6.88 49.41
N THR A 13 28.01 -6.63 48.10
CA THR A 13 28.77 -5.48 47.59
C THR A 13 27.81 -4.45 46.99
N GLU A 14 27.94 -3.21 47.45
CA GLU A 14 27.24 -2.01 46.96
C GLU A 14 27.53 -1.74 45.48
N THR A 15 26.49 -1.41 44.71
CA THR A 15 26.58 -0.74 43.42
C THR A 15 25.93 0.63 43.54
N PRO A 16 26.57 1.71 43.04
CA PRO A 16 26.02 3.04 43.13
C PRO A 16 24.89 3.25 42.12
N GLU A 17 23.92 4.01 42.60
CA GLU A 17 22.74 4.58 41.97
C GLU A 17 23.05 5.27 40.63
N VAL A 18 22.48 4.75 39.53
CA VAL A 18 22.32 5.49 38.29
C VAL A 18 20.84 5.82 38.18
N ALA A 19 20.53 7.10 38.38
CA ALA A 19 19.20 7.66 38.24
C ALA A 19 18.60 7.27 36.89
N ALA A 20 17.53 6.48 36.94
CA ALA A 20 16.62 6.33 35.82
C ALA A 20 15.88 7.66 35.66
N GLU A 21 16.25 8.46 34.66
CA GLU A 21 15.36 9.48 34.13
C GLU A 21 14.17 8.76 33.48
N SER A 22 13.12 8.62 34.28
CA SER A 22 11.79 8.34 33.79
C SER A 22 11.29 9.56 33.01
N ASP A 23 11.50 9.58 31.70
CA ASP A 23 10.65 10.39 30.82
C ASP A 23 9.27 9.72 30.78
N ALA A 24 8.52 9.94 31.86
CA ALA A 24 7.07 9.76 31.90
C ALA A 24 6.45 10.91 31.09
N GLY A 25 6.71 10.91 29.78
CA GLY A 25 6.01 11.74 28.81
C GLY A 25 4.56 11.26 28.74
N ALA A 26 3.67 12.07 29.33
CA ALA A 26 2.22 11.96 29.33
C ALA A 26 1.64 10.96 28.32
N ALA A 27 1.23 9.80 28.81
CA ALA A 27 0.25 8.97 28.11
C ALA A 27 -1.08 9.73 28.10
N GLU A 28 -1.24 10.67 27.17
CA GLU A 28 -2.57 11.07 26.71
C GLU A 28 -3.26 9.78 26.27
N ALA A 29 -4.44 9.51 26.84
CA ALA A 29 -5.35 8.52 26.30
C ALA A 29 -5.82 9.01 24.93
N LYS A 30 -4.96 8.86 23.91
CA LYS A 30 -5.20 9.33 22.56
C LYS A 30 -6.29 8.46 21.96
N GLY A 31 -7.43 9.09 21.66
CA GLY A 31 -8.40 8.50 20.75
C GLY A 31 -7.72 8.12 19.42
N PRO A 32 -8.38 7.30 18.59
CA PRO A 32 -7.77 6.78 17.37
C PRO A 32 -7.32 7.93 16.45
N HIS A 33 -6.16 7.76 15.83
CA HIS A 33 -5.55 8.77 14.96
C HIS A 33 -6.33 8.84 13.64
N LYS A 34 -7.12 9.91 13.47
CA LYS A 34 -7.94 10.11 12.27
C LYS A 34 -7.07 10.44 11.04
N LEU A 35 -7.42 9.82 9.92
CA LEU A 35 -6.83 10.11 8.61
C LEU A 35 -7.49 11.36 8.01
N GLN A 36 -6.75 12.05 7.14
CA GLN A 36 -7.26 13.22 6.41
C GLN A 36 -8.47 12.87 5.52
N ARG A 37 -8.50 11.65 4.98
CA ARG A 37 -9.54 11.13 4.10
C ARG A 37 -9.84 9.68 4.44
N GLN A 38 -11.05 9.26 4.11
CA GLN A 38 -11.43 7.85 4.22
C GLN A 38 -10.92 7.07 3.00
N TRP A 39 -10.50 5.83 3.24
CA TRP A 39 -10.00 4.93 2.21
C TRP A 39 -10.82 3.66 2.19
N THR A 40 -11.04 3.12 1.00
CA THR A 40 -11.76 1.87 0.79
C THR A 40 -10.85 0.85 0.12
N PHE A 41 -10.75 -0.30 0.75
CA PHE A 41 -10.07 -1.45 0.19
C PHE A 41 -11.03 -2.29 -0.65
N TRP A 42 -10.52 -2.75 -1.79
CA TRP A 42 -11.22 -3.67 -2.68
C TRP A 42 -10.30 -4.82 -3.08
N TYR A 43 -10.89 -5.96 -3.37
CA TYR A 43 -10.14 -7.12 -3.83
C TYR A 43 -10.89 -7.83 -4.95
N ASP A 44 -10.12 -8.33 -5.90
CA ASP A 44 -10.60 -9.19 -6.97
C ASP A 44 -9.72 -10.45 -7.00
N ILE A 45 -10.29 -11.59 -6.64
CA ILE A 45 -9.61 -12.88 -6.72
C ILE A 45 -10.12 -13.56 -7.98
N GLN A 46 -9.25 -13.69 -8.97
CA GLN A 46 -9.57 -14.36 -10.23
C GLN A 46 -9.60 -15.87 -9.99
N SER A 47 -10.76 -16.38 -9.57
CA SER A 47 -11.06 -17.81 -9.67
C SER A 47 -11.17 -18.21 -11.15
N LYS A 48 -10.94 -19.50 -11.46
CA LYS A 48 -10.98 -20.02 -12.85
C LYS A 48 -12.16 -19.39 -13.61
N PRO A 49 -11.91 -18.70 -14.75
CA PRO A 49 -12.93 -17.91 -15.40
C PRO A 49 -14.11 -18.82 -15.79
N LYS A 50 -15.31 -18.48 -15.32
CA LYS A 50 -16.52 -19.00 -15.96
C LYS A 50 -16.56 -18.41 -17.37
N PRO A 51 -16.75 -19.22 -18.43
CA PRO A 51 -16.84 -18.71 -19.78
C PRO A 51 -17.91 -17.61 -19.86
N GLY A 52 -17.55 -16.41 -20.31
CA GLY A 52 -18.47 -15.28 -20.51
C GLY A 52 -18.65 -14.31 -19.33
N ALA A 53 -17.89 -14.41 -18.24
CA ALA A 53 -17.95 -13.42 -17.16
C ALA A 53 -17.34 -12.07 -17.59
N ALA A 54 -18.09 -10.97 -17.41
CA ALA A 54 -17.61 -9.61 -17.62
C ALA A 54 -16.51 -9.26 -16.59
N TRP A 55 -15.45 -8.58 -17.03
CA TRP A 55 -14.38 -8.07 -16.16
C TRP A 55 -14.99 -7.16 -15.07
N GLY A 56 -14.55 -7.33 -13.82
CA GLY A 56 -15.06 -6.57 -12.67
C GLY A 56 -16.27 -7.17 -11.95
N THR A 57 -16.84 -8.29 -12.40
CA THR A 57 -17.91 -9.00 -11.64
C THR A 57 -17.41 -9.67 -10.36
N SER A 58 -16.10 -9.89 -10.24
CA SER A 58 -15.44 -10.46 -9.07
C SER A 58 -14.82 -9.42 -8.13
N LEU A 59 -14.89 -8.14 -8.48
CA LEU A 59 -14.44 -7.03 -7.63
C LEU A 59 -15.37 -6.90 -6.42
N LYS A 60 -14.83 -7.08 -5.22
CA LYS A 60 -15.56 -6.97 -3.97
C LYS A 60 -15.05 -5.79 -3.16
N LYS A 61 -15.99 -4.99 -2.66
CA LYS A 61 -15.71 -4.00 -1.62
C LYS A 61 -15.35 -4.76 -0.35
N GLY A 62 -14.16 -4.49 0.19
CA GLY A 62 -13.71 -5.01 1.47
C GLY A 62 -14.17 -4.08 2.59
N TYR A 63 -13.23 -3.29 3.09
CA TYR A 63 -13.43 -2.42 4.26
C TYR A 63 -13.17 -0.96 3.90
N THR A 64 -13.96 -0.08 4.48
CA THR A 64 -13.71 1.37 4.48
C THR A 64 -13.24 1.75 5.89
N PHE A 65 -12.16 2.52 5.97
CA PHE A 65 -11.55 2.92 7.24
C PHE A 65 -11.19 4.41 7.22
N ASP A 66 -11.09 5.00 8.40
CA ASP A 66 -10.79 6.44 8.57
C ASP A 66 -9.77 6.73 9.67
N THR A 67 -9.14 5.69 10.24
CA THR A 67 -8.10 5.80 11.27
C THR A 67 -6.85 5.00 10.93
N VAL A 68 -5.71 5.41 11.51
CA VAL A 68 -4.42 4.71 11.38
C VAL A 68 -4.48 3.32 12.04
N GLU A 69 -5.18 3.20 13.17
CA GLU A 69 -5.34 1.94 13.89
C GLU A 69 -6.12 0.91 13.07
N GLU A 70 -7.22 1.32 12.43
CA GLU A 70 -7.97 0.45 11.52
C GLU A 70 -7.12 0.02 10.33
N PHE A 71 -6.33 0.94 9.75
CA PHE A 71 -5.40 0.59 8.66
C PHE A 71 -4.45 -0.53 9.07
N TRP A 72 -3.75 -0.40 10.20
CA TRP A 72 -2.78 -1.41 10.65
C TRP A 72 -3.46 -2.73 11.05
N CYS A 73 -4.64 -2.66 11.67
CA CYS A 73 -5.44 -3.85 12.00
C CYS A 73 -5.79 -4.64 10.73
N LEU A 74 -6.23 -3.94 9.67
CA LEU A 74 -6.56 -4.56 8.39
C LEU A 74 -5.31 -5.03 7.63
N TYR A 75 -4.20 -4.29 7.70
CA TYR A 75 -3.00 -4.58 6.93
C TYR A 75 -2.38 -5.94 7.28
N ASP A 76 -2.24 -6.24 8.57
CA ASP A 76 -1.59 -7.47 9.00
C ASP A 76 -2.38 -8.74 8.64
N GLN A 77 -3.71 -8.62 8.70
CA GLN A 77 -4.65 -9.72 8.49
C GLN A 77 -5.04 -9.92 7.02
N ILE A 78 -5.16 -8.84 6.23
CA ILE A 78 -5.82 -8.87 4.91
C ILE A 78 -4.90 -8.39 3.78
N PHE A 79 -4.04 -7.40 4.00
CA PHE A 79 -3.43 -6.63 2.90
C PHE A 79 -2.01 -7.03 2.52
N ARG A 80 -1.53 -8.24 2.81
CA ARG A 80 -0.22 -8.70 2.33
C ARG A 80 -0.35 -9.41 0.97
N PRO A 81 0.09 -8.81 -0.15
CA PRO A 81 -0.04 -9.42 -1.48
C PRO A 81 0.59 -10.81 -1.58
N SER A 82 1.72 -11.06 -0.90
CA SER A 82 2.40 -12.35 -0.90
C SER A 82 1.59 -13.52 -0.33
N LYS A 83 0.59 -13.27 0.53
CA LYS A 83 -0.26 -14.32 1.11
C LYS A 83 -1.33 -14.83 0.12
N LEU A 84 -1.51 -14.19 -1.03
CA LEU A 84 -2.53 -14.56 -2.00
C LEU A 84 -2.12 -15.77 -2.83
N VAL A 85 -3.07 -16.70 -2.99
CA VAL A 85 -2.93 -17.87 -3.85
C VAL A 85 -3.62 -17.59 -5.19
N GLY A 86 -2.83 -17.51 -6.26
CA GLY A 86 -3.33 -17.33 -7.63
C GLY A 86 -3.23 -15.91 -8.16
N SER A 87 -4.01 -15.62 -9.22
CA SER A 87 -4.09 -14.27 -9.79
C SER A 87 -5.11 -13.45 -9.03
N ALA A 88 -4.67 -12.36 -8.41
CA ALA A 88 -5.53 -11.49 -7.62
C ALA A 88 -5.08 -10.03 -7.72
N ASP A 89 -6.03 -9.11 -7.55
CA ASP A 89 -5.81 -7.67 -7.54
C ASP A 89 -6.31 -7.09 -6.22
N PHE A 90 -5.44 -6.36 -5.52
CA PHE A 90 -5.80 -5.55 -4.36
C PHE A 90 -5.82 -4.09 -4.72
N HIS A 91 -6.79 -3.36 -4.19
CA HIS A 91 -7.01 -1.95 -4.51
C HIS A 91 -7.21 -1.18 -3.22
N LEU A 92 -6.53 -0.05 -3.08
CA LEU A 92 -6.79 0.92 -2.03
C LEU A 92 -7.10 2.26 -2.68
N PHE A 93 -8.36 2.69 -2.59
CA PHE A 93 -8.87 3.88 -3.28
C PHE A 93 -9.52 4.83 -2.29
N LYS A 94 -9.57 6.12 -2.63
CA LYS A 94 -10.34 7.11 -1.86
C LYS A 94 -11.79 6.65 -1.72
N ALA A 95 -12.38 6.87 -0.55
CA ALA A 95 -13.78 6.50 -0.33
C ALA A 95 -14.69 7.22 -1.34
N GLY A 96 -15.60 6.47 -1.94
CA GLY A 96 -16.50 6.97 -2.99
C GLY A 96 -15.96 6.80 -4.41
N VAL A 97 -14.67 6.48 -4.59
CA VAL A 97 -14.09 6.14 -5.89
C VAL A 97 -14.05 4.63 -6.05
N GLU A 98 -14.72 4.11 -7.07
CA GLU A 98 -14.59 2.71 -7.44
C GLU A 98 -13.33 2.50 -8.28
N PRO A 99 -12.56 1.40 -8.08
CA PRO A 99 -11.36 1.10 -8.87
C PRO A 99 -11.74 0.57 -10.26
N LYS A 100 -12.48 1.40 -10.99
CA LYS A 100 -13.08 1.13 -12.29
C LYS A 100 -12.82 2.34 -13.17
N TRP A 101 -12.52 2.09 -14.43
CA TRP A 101 -12.27 3.17 -15.39
C TRP A 101 -13.58 3.89 -15.77
N GLU A 102 -14.73 3.27 -15.49
CA GLU A 102 -16.06 3.88 -15.64
C GLU A 102 -16.39 4.89 -14.54
N ASP A 103 -15.64 4.89 -13.42
CA ASP A 103 -15.83 5.87 -12.37
C ASP A 103 -15.48 7.27 -12.92
N PRO A 104 -16.34 8.30 -12.75
CA PRO A 104 -16.09 9.64 -13.26
C PRO A 104 -14.74 10.22 -12.84
N GLU A 105 -14.25 9.86 -11.65
CA GLU A 105 -12.98 10.31 -11.10
C GLU A 105 -11.77 9.64 -11.75
N CYS A 106 -11.96 8.46 -12.36
CA CYS A 106 -10.91 7.72 -13.04
C CYS A 106 -11.01 7.81 -14.57
N ALA A 107 -12.16 8.20 -15.13
CA ALA A 107 -12.42 8.10 -16.58
C ALA A 107 -11.42 8.88 -17.44
N ASN A 108 -11.08 10.11 -17.05
CA ASN A 108 -10.11 10.97 -17.77
C ASN A 108 -8.67 10.81 -17.27
N GLY A 109 -8.45 9.78 -16.47
CA GLY A 109 -7.24 9.55 -15.73
C GLY A 109 -6.25 8.62 -16.41
N GLY A 110 -5.28 8.21 -15.63
CA GLY A 110 -4.26 7.28 -16.04
C GLY A 110 -3.55 6.69 -14.83
N LYS A 111 -2.56 5.86 -15.12
CA LYS A 111 -1.80 5.16 -14.09
C LYS A 111 -0.31 5.12 -14.37
N TRP A 112 0.47 5.36 -13.32
CA TRP A 112 1.86 4.93 -13.26
C TRP A 112 1.91 3.44 -12.99
N THR A 113 2.80 2.70 -13.65
CA THR A 113 2.96 1.26 -13.41
C THR A 113 4.41 0.91 -13.19
N VAL A 114 4.67 0.17 -12.11
CA VAL A 114 5.95 -0.47 -11.81
C VAL A 114 5.78 -1.99 -11.89
N ILE A 115 6.85 -2.64 -12.28
CA ILE A 115 6.92 -4.10 -12.37
C ILE A 115 7.76 -4.60 -11.21
N SER A 116 7.18 -5.50 -10.40
CA SER A 116 7.93 -6.21 -9.37
C SER A 116 8.41 -7.55 -9.92
N SER A 117 9.72 -7.74 -9.93
CA SER A 117 10.36 -9.01 -10.33
C SER A 117 10.43 -10.03 -9.18
N ARG A 118 10.26 -9.60 -7.92
CA ARG A 118 10.33 -10.46 -6.73
C ARG A 118 9.17 -10.17 -5.76
N LYS A 119 8.52 -11.23 -5.25
CA LYS A 119 7.36 -11.10 -4.34
C LYS A 119 7.62 -10.24 -3.08
N PRO A 120 8.74 -10.39 -2.34
CA PRO A 120 9.00 -9.55 -1.16
C PRO A 120 9.06 -8.07 -1.48
N ASN A 121 9.51 -7.73 -2.69
CA ASN A 121 9.57 -6.35 -3.15
C ASN A 121 8.17 -5.76 -3.37
N LEU A 122 7.21 -6.58 -3.86
CA LEU A 122 5.83 -6.11 -4.04
C LEU A 122 5.18 -5.75 -2.70
N ASP A 123 5.37 -6.58 -1.66
CA ASP A 123 4.83 -6.33 -0.33
C ASP A 123 5.35 -5.01 0.25
N THR A 124 6.66 -4.76 0.14
CA THR A 124 7.27 -3.49 0.57
C THR A 124 6.72 -2.32 -0.22
N MET A 125 6.78 -2.36 -1.56
CA MET A 125 6.28 -1.25 -2.39
C MET A 125 4.79 -0.98 -2.16
N TRP A 126 3.98 -2.03 -1.95
CA TRP A 126 2.56 -1.91 -1.61
C TRP A 126 2.37 -1.20 -0.27
N LEU A 127 3.08 -1.64 0.79
CA LEU A 127 2.99 -1.02 2.11
C LEU A 127 3.41 0.45 2.08
N GLU A 128 4.58 0.74 1.51
CA GLU A 128 5.10 2.11 1.41
C GLU A 128 4.14 3.00 0.63
N THR A 129 3.57 2.49 -0.47
CA THR A 129 2.56 3.26 -1.21
C THR A 129 1.30 3.48 -0.37
N CYS A 130 0.77 2.46 0.30
CA CYS A 130 -0.40 2.62 1.17
C CYS A 130 -0.15 3.65 2.27
N MET A 131 1.00 3.60 2.94
CA MET A 131 1.37 4.56 3.98
C MET A 131 1.51 5.98 3.42
N ALA A 132 2.14 6.14 2.27
CA ALA A 132 2.27 7.45 1.61
C ALA A 132 0.91 8.04 1.20
N LEU A 133 -0.04 7.19 0.79
CA LEU A 133 -1.39 7.61 0.44
C LEU A 133 -2.19 8.05 1.66
N ILE A 134 -2.30 7.20 2.69
CA ILE A 134 -3.09 7.52 3.89
C ILE A 134 -2.47 8.66 4.70
N GLY A 135 -1.14 8.81 4.62
CA GLY A 135 -0.39 9.91 5.23
C GLY A 135 -0.32 11.18 4.39
N GLU A 136 -0.99 11.21 3.22
CA GLU A 136 -1.04 12.36 2.30
C GLU A 136 0.36 12.93 1.96
N GLN A 137 1.34 12.05 1.69
CA GLN A 137 2.74 12.44 1.46
C GLN A 137 3.03 12.99 0.05
N PHE A 138 2.03 13.04 -0.81
CA PHE A 138 2.12 13.60 -2.16
C PHE A 138 1.63 15.04 -2.16
N ASP A 139 2.37 15.94 -2.81
CA ASP A 139 1.98 17.36 -2.91
C ASP A 139 0.64 17.50 -3.67
N GLU A 140 0.44 16.69 -4.71
CA GLU A 140 -0.80 16.63 -5.50
C GLU A 140 -1.73 15.51 -5.03
N SER A 141 -1.88 15.30 -3.71
CA SER A 141 -2.68 14.19 -3.17
C SER A 141 -4.12 14.15 -3.68
N GLN A 142 -4.73 15.31 -3.99
CA GLN A 142 -6.06 15.41 -4.62
C GLN A 142 -6.17 14.68 -5.97
N GLU A 143 -5.10 14.64 -6.76
CA GLU A 143 -5.09 14.03 -8.09
C GLU A 143 -4.97 12.52 -8.05
N ILE A 144 -4.59 11.93 -6.91
CA ILE A 144 -4.45 10.49 -6.77
C ILE A 144 -5.81 9.85 -6.48
N CYS A 145 -6.19 8.83 -7.24
CA CYS A 145 -7.43 8.07 -6.99
C CYS A 145 -7.19 6.91 -6.02
N GLY A 146 -6.07 6.20 -6.19
CA GLY A 146 -5.74 5.01 -5.42
C GLY A 146 -4.59 4.22 -6.02
N VAL A 147 -4.30 3.06 -5.42
CA VAL A 147 -3.25 2.14 -5.85
C VAL A 147 -3.81 0.74 -6.06
N VAL A 148 -3.26 0.01 -7.03
CA VAL A 148 -3.60 -1.37 -7.36
C VAL A 148 -2.36 -2.24 -7.33
N ALA A 149 -2.35 -3.29 -6.49
CA ALA A 149 -1.37 -4.36 -6.55
C ALA A 149 -1.95 -5.55 -7.31
N SER A 150 -1.35 -5.88 -8.45
CA SER A 150 -1.72 -7.01 -9.29
C SER A 150 -0.73 -8.16 -9.14
N VAL A 151 -1.18 -9.22 -8.46
CA VAL A 151 -0.42 -10.47 -8.31
C VAL A 151 -0.73 -11.39 -9.46
N ARG A 152 0.29 -11.87 -10.17
CA ARG A 152 0.14 -12.77 -11.33
C ARG A 152 1.22 -13.86 -11.28
N GLN A 153 0.98 -14.95 -12.02
CA GLN A 153 1.94 -16.06 -12.06
C GLN A 153 3.29 -15.67 -12.66
N ARG A 154 3.30 -14.75 -13.65
CA ARG A 154 4.52 -14.35 -14.38
C ARG A 154 5.19 -13.11 -13.82
N GLN A 155 4.41 -12.08 -13.54
CA GLN A 155 4.94 -10.77 -13.23
C GLN A 155 3.92 -9.97 -12.42
N ASP A 156 4.34 -9.59 -11.22
CA ASP A 156 3.54 -8.76 -10.35
C ASP A 156 3.70 -7.29 -10.74
N LYS A 157 2.63 -6.51 -10.55
CA LYS A 157 2.63 -5.09 -10.90
C LYS A 157 2.01 -4.29 -9.78
N LEU A 158 2.49 -3.06 -9.63
CA LEU A 158 1.89 -2.07 -8.76
C LEU A 158 1.56 -0.85 -9.63
N SER A 159 0.35 -0.34 -9.50
CA SER A 159 -0.15 0.75 -10.33
C SER A 159 -0.78 1.84 -9.48
N LEU A 160 -0.28 3.06 -9.58
CA LEU A 160 -0.85 4.26 -8.94
C LEU A 160 -1.76 4.98 -9.94
N TRP A 161 -3.04 5.14 -9.58
CA TRP A 161 -4.07 5.74 -10.43
C TRP A 161 -4.27 7.21 -10.07
N THR A 162 -4.50 8.01 -11.10
CA THR A 162 -4.64 9.47 -11.01
C THR A 162 -5.81 9.94 -11.86
N ARG A 163 -6.43 11.04 -11.45
CA ARG A 163 -7.67 11.60 -12.02
C ARG A 163 -7.47 12.26 -13.37
N THR A 164 -6.43 13.07 -13.52
CA THR A 164 -6.26 13.96 -14.69
C THR A 164 -5.01 13.62 -15.47
N ALA A 165 -5.14 12.77 -16.49
CA ALA A 165 -3.99 12.31 -17.25
C ALA A 165 -3.34 13.39 -18.12
N SER A 166 -4.09 14.40 -18.56
CA SER A 166 -3.59 15.44 -19.48
C SER A 166 -2.62 16.44 -18.84
N ASN A 167 -2.53 16.50 -17.52
CA ASN A 167 -1.65 17.43 -16.82
C ASN A 167 -0.26 16.83 -16.61
N GLU A 168 0.61 16.93 -17.62
CA GLU A 168 1.94 16.31 -17.62
C GLU A 168 2.81 16.71 -16.41
N ALA A 169 2.85 17.98 -16.04
CA ALA A 169 3.67 18.46 -14.93
C ALA A 169 3.32 17.75 -13.63
N VAL A 170 2.02 17.74 -13.29
CA VAL A 170 1.49 17.02 -12.12
C VAL A 170 1.78 15.53 -12.20
N GLN A 171 1.60 14.90 -13.36
CA GLN A 171 1.86 13.46 -13.49
C GLN A 171 3.34 13.13 -13.28
N VAL A 172 4.25 13.94 -13.80
CA VAL A 172 5.69 13.77 -13.64
C VAL A 172 6.11 13.97 -12.18
N ASP A 173 5.55 14.95 -11.49
CA ASP A 173 5.88 15.23 -10.08
C ASP A 173 5.38 14.11 -9.16
N ILE A 174 4.14 13.66 -9.35
CA ILE A 174 3.59 12.45 -8.67
C ILE A 174 4.47 11.24 -8.96
N GLY A 175 4.89 11.05 -10.21
CA GLY A 175 5.71 9.92 -10.63
C GLY A 175 7.07 9.90 -9.93
N LYS A 176 7.77 11.05 -9.88
CA LYS A 176 9.06 11.19 -9.19
C LYS A 176 8.92 10.96 -7.70
N LYS A 177 7.92 11.59 -7.06
CA LYS A 177 7.67 11.41 -5.63
C LYS A 177 7.36 9.96 -5.30
N TRP A 178 6.54 9.30 -6.12
CA TRP A 178 6.22 7.90 -5.91
C TRP A 178 7.47 7.03 -6.02
N LYS A 179 8.31 7.29 -7.02
CA LYS A 179 9.59 6.58 -7.24
C LYS A 179 10.51 6.65 -6.01
N GLU A 180 10.57 7.79 -5.33
CA GLU A 180 11.26 7.95 -4.04
C GLU A 180 10.62 7.13 -2.92
N VAL A 181 9.28 7.19 -2.79
CA VAL A 181 8.53 6.47 -1.74
C VAL A 181 8.77 4.95 -1.80
N ILE A 182 8.81 4.37 -3.00
CA ILE A 182 8.99 2.93 -3.19
C ILE A 182 10.44 2.50 -3.46
N ASP A 183 11.40 3.43 -3.35
CA ASP A 183 12.82 3.21 -3.65
C ASP A 183 13.04 2.47 -4.99
N TYR A 184 12.38 2.94 -6.04
CA TYR A 184 12.39 2.30 -7.34
C TYR A 184 13.38 2.99 -8.28
N ASN A 185 14.39 2.27 -8.77
CA ASN A 185 15.43 2.86 -9.60
C ASN A 185 15.17 2.76 -11.11
N ASP A 186 14.32 1.82 -11.52
CA ASP A 186 14.02 1.60 -12.92
C ASP A 186 13.06 2.64 -13.51
N LYS A 187 12.92 2.61 -14.83
CA LYS A 187 12.02 3.49 -15.57
C LYS A 187 10.56 3.17 -15.27
N MET A 188 9.80 4.18 -14.89
CA MET A 188 8.35 4.10 -14.70
C MET A 188 7.63 4.64 -15.92
N VAL A 189 6.45 4.09 -16.19
CA VAL A 189 5.65 4.43 -17.38
C VAL A 189 4.24 4.81 -16.97
N TYR A 190 3.79 5.97 -17.46
CA TYR A 190 2.43 6.44 -17.29
C TYR A 190 1.57 6.11 -18.53
N SER A 191 0.39 5.53 -18.30
CA SER A 191 -0.55 5.15 -19.35
C SER A 191 -1.94 5.69 -19.05
N PHE A 192 -2.60 6.26 -20.06
CA PHE A 192 -3.95 6.79 -19.91
C PHE A 192 -4.97 5.64 -19.92
N HIS A 193 -6.09 5.79 -19.22
CA HIS A 193 -7.13 4.76 -19.19
C HIS A 193 -7.78 4.53 -20.57
N ASP A 194 -7.99 5.59 -21.35
CA ASP A 194 -8.54 5.49 -22.73
C ASP A 194 -7.66 4.66 -23.66
N ASP A 195 -6.34 4.80 -23.58
CA ASP A 195 -5.41 4.02 -24.38
C ASP A 195 -5.50 2.54 -24.02
N ALA A 196 -5.58 2.24 -22.71
CA ALA A 196 -5.73 0.88 -22.20
C ALA A 196 -7.06 0.23 -22.62
N ARG A 197 -8.13 1.02 -22.79
CA ARG A 197 -9.44 0.57 -23.27
C ARG A 197 -9.42 0.12 -24.74
N SER A 198 -8.63 0.81 -25.57
CA SER A 198 -8.71 0.63 -27.02
C SER A 198 -8.01 -0.64 -27.55
N GLN A 199 -7.25 -1.38 -26.73
CA GLN A 199 -6.33 -2.47 -27.13
C GLN A 199 -5.36 -2.12 -28.29
N LYS A 200 -5.41 -0.91 -28.85
CA LYS A 200 -4.36 -0.38 -29.70
C LYS A 200 -3.16 -0.33 -28.77
N GLN A 201 -2.12 -1.09 -29.10
CA GLN A 201 -0.82 -0.93 -28.46
C GLN A 201 -0.49 0.56 -28.49
N SER A 202 -0.65 1.26 -27.37
CA SER A 202 -0.06 2.59 -27.26
C SER A 202 1.43 2.33 -27.42
N ARG A 203 2.01 2.91 -28.47
CA ARG A 203 3.43 2.77 -28.79
C ARG A 203 4.25 3.57 -27.77
N GLY A 204 4.23 3.15 -26.52
CA GLY A 204 4.84 3.83 -25.38
C GLY A 204 3.81 4.43 -24.44
N GLY A 205 4.10 4.39 -23.14
CA GLY A 205 3.39 5.27 -22.21
C GLY A 205 3.71 6.72 -22.54
N ARG A 206 2.78 7.61 -22.19
CA ARG A 206 2.85 9.02 -22.56
C ARG A 206 3.93 9.76 -21.77
N TYR A 207 4.10 9.42 -20.50
CA TYR A 207 5.10 10.01 -19.63
C TYR A 207 5.98 8.93 -19.01
N THR A 208 7.23 9.28 -18.72
CA THR A 208 8.18 8.38 -18.09
C THR A 208 9.10 9.11 -17.13
N VAL A 209 9.36 8.51 -15.98
CA VAL A 209 10.26 9.01 -14.92
C VAL A 209 11.19 7.92 -14.39
#